data_AF-A0A9Q3FTT7-F1
#
_entry.id   AF-A0A9Q3FTT7-F1
#
_cell.length_a   1.000
_cell.length_b   1.000
_cell.length_c   1.000
_cell.angle_alpha   90.00
_cell.angle_beta   90.00
_cell.angle_gamma   90.00
#
_symmetry.space_group_name_H-M   'P 1'
#
loop_
_entity.id
_entity.type
_entity.pdbx_description
1 polymer ?
#
loop_
_entity_poly.entity_id
_entity_poly.type
_entity_poly.pdbx_seq_one_letter_code
_entity_poly.pdbx_strand_id
1 'polypeptide(L)'
;MSLVTVIGLLTLGVGSLIATQHTGCYNYFLQKDHCVFSAAGEARCHAPKKECSGIAVTFQLGPSHSKRSMAHVIQPRYTTNNKSFFVAGGVGICGKYDSYKQDGVCLWSGNGSPISDSGWLNDAKTSNCGKKVYIQRKGRPGLTVYAPVVDGCGFNMIESSKGCFEIAFTATTFQKLKPTEEESKQGGMFDVHWDFDNLDGSHTRNGPV
;
A
#
# COMPACT_ATOMS: atom_id res chain seq x y z
N MET A 1 67.52 20.76 -19.25
CA MET A 1 66.71 19.92 -18.33
C MET A 1 65.80 20.86 -17.56
N SER A 2 64.52 20.97 -17.95
CA SER A 2 63.51 21.72 -17.19
C SER A 2 62.35 20.78 -16.92
N LEU A 3 62.13 20.47 -15.64
CA LEU A 3 61.02 19.64 -15.18
C LEU A 3 59.70 20.39 -15.32
N VAL A 4 58.75 19.79 -16.02
CA VAL A 4 57.35 20.21 -16.07
C VAL A 4 56.61 19.47 -14.95
N THR A 5 56.16 20.18 -13.92
CA THR A 5 55.37 19.60 -12.83
C THR A 5 53.89 19.79 -13.15
N VAL A 6 53.22 18.73 -13.60
CA VAL A 6 51.75 18.69 -13.76
C VAL A 6 51.16 18.16 -12.45
N ILE A 7 50.51 19.03 -11.68
CA ILE A 7 49.71 18.62 -10.51
C ILE A 7 48.27 18.44 -10.98
N GLY A 8 47.86 17.18 -11.11
CA GLY A 8 46.49 16.79 -11.44
C GLY A 8 45.55 17.03 -10.25
N LEU A 9 44.51 17.84 -10.45
CA LEU A 9 43.40 17.99 -9.52
C LEU A 9 42.53 16.73 -9.56
N LEU A 10 42.59 15.91 -8.51
CA LEU A 10 41.61 14.85 -8.25
C LEU A 10 40.30 15.49 -7.79
N THR A 11 39.32 15.58 -8.68
CA THR A 11 37.93 15.89 -8.32
C THR A 11 37.30 14.63 -7.72
N LEU A 12 37.17 14.61 -6.39
CA LEU A 12 36.33 13.64 -5.68
C LEU A 12 34.86 13.93 -6.02
N GLY A 13 34.31 13.17 -6.96
CA GLY A 13 32.88 13.16 -7.25
C GLY A 13 32.14 12.59 -6.04
N VAL A 14 31.58 13.47 -5.20
CA VAL A 14 30.63 13.07 -4.17
C VAL A 14 29.33 12.72 -4.90
N GLY A 15 29.13 11.43 -5.17
CA GLY A 15 27.83 10.95 -5.61
C GLY A 15 26.82 11.27 -4.51
N SER A 16 25.95 12.26 -4.74
CA SER A 16 24.80 12.48 -3.87
C SER A 16 23.94 11.23 -3.94
N LEU A 17 23.99 10.41 -2.88
CA LEU A 17 22.94 9.44 -2.61
C LEU A 17 21.66 10.26 -2.43
N ILE A 18 20.81 10.31 -3.45
CA ILE A 18 19.47 10.86 -3.32
C ILE A 18 18.78 9.97 -2.28
N ALA A 19 18.68 10.45 -1.05
CA ALA A 19 17.91 9.77 -0.02
C ALA A 19 16.49 9.61 -0.57
N THR A 20 16.05 8.36 -0.75
CA THR A 20 14.68 8.07 -1.14
C THR A 20 13.77 8.74 -0.13
N GLN A 21 13.04 9.78 -0.55
CA GLN A 21 12.14 10.48 0.34
C GLN A 21 10.89 9.63 0.55
N HIS A 22 10.81 9.01 1.72
CA HIS A 22 9.69 8.17 2.08
C HIS A 22 8.50 8.98 2.61
N THR A 23 7.29 8.43 2.47
CA THR A 23 6.08 9.00 3.08
C THR A 23 6.03 8.75 4.57
N GLY A 24 5.14 9.46 5.28
CA GLY A 24 5.01 9.35 6.73
C GLY A 24 4.64 7.95 7.19
N CYS A 25 3.68 7.32 6.50
CA CYS A 25 3.28 5.96 6.81
C CYS A 25 4.34 4.92 6.46
N TYR A 26 5.10 5.13 5.37
CA TYR A 26 6.24 4.30 5.07
C TYR A 26 7.26 4.33 6.21
N ASN A 27 7.66 5.53 6.65
CA ASN A 27 8.60 5.70 7.76
C ASN A 27 8.06 5.16 9.09
N TYR A 28 6.77 5.33 9.36
CA TYR A 28 6.12 4.78 10.54
C TYR A 28 6.28 3.26 10.61
N PHE A 29 5.98 2.54 9.53
CA PHE A 29 6.13 1.08 9.49
C PHE A 29 7.60 0.65 9.47
N LEU A 30 8.46 1.37 8.74
CA LEU A 30 9.90 1.09 8.75
C LEU A 30 10.48 1.21 10.16
N GLN A 31 10.04 2.19 10.96
CA GLN A 31 10.49 2.36 12.34
C GLN A 31 9.87 1.32 13.28
N LYS A 32 8.56 1.06 13.15
CA LYS A 32 7.81 0.19 14.05
C LYS A 32 8.09 -1.30 13.82
N ASP A 33 8.04 -1.72 12.56
CA ASP A 33 8.08 -3.13 12.16
C ASP A 33 9.45 -3.52 11.55
N HIS A 34 10.38 -2.55 11.43
CA HIS A 34 11.68 -2.70 10.77
C HIS A 34 11.61 -3.04 9.27
N CYS A 35 10.42 -2.94 8.69
CA CYS A 35 10.14 -3.19 7.29
C CYS A 35 8.80 -2.55 6.90
N VAL A 36 8.53 -2.47 5.59
CA VAL A 36 7.26 -1.99 5.05
C VAL A 36 6.66 -3.08 4.17
N PHE A 37 5.42 -3.47 4.46
CA PHE A 37 4.69 -4.44 3.63
C PHE A 37 4.49 -3.90 2.23
N SER A 38 4.57 -4.81 1.25
CA SER A 38 4.46 -4.49 -0.17
C SER A 38 5.47 -3.48 -0.73
N ALA A 39 6.44 -3.00 0.06
CA ALA A 39 7.51 -2.13 -0.44
C ALA A 39 8.35 -2.81 -1.53
N ALA A 40 8.95 -1.98 -2.37
CA ALA A 40 9.98 -2.43 -3.30
C ALA A 40 11.34 -2.45 -2.60
N GLY A 41 12.19 -3.41 -2.97
CA GLY A 41 13.58 -3.46 -2.49
C GLY A 41 13.76 -3.99 -1.07
N GLU A 42 14.84 -3.57 -0.40
CA GLU A 42 15.35 -4.16 0.84
C GLU A 42 14.48 -3.88 2.07
N ALA A 43 13.78 -2.75 2.09
CA ALA A 43 12.86 -2.40 3.18
C ALA A 43 11.59 -3.27 3.18
N ARG A 44 11.40 -4.13 2.17
CA ARG A 44 10.25 -5.02 2.07
C ARG A 44 10.23 -6.02 3.22
N CYS A 45 9.09 -6.13 3.89
CA CYS A 45 8.88 -7.22 4.84
C CYS A 45 9.02 -8.57 4.14
N HIS A 46 9.92 -9.43 4.64
CA HIS A 46 10.02 -10.80 4.16
C HIS A 46 8.68 -11.51 4.39
N ALA A 47 8.17 -12.17 3.33
CA ALA A 47 7.06 -13.08 3.51
C ALA A 47 7.47 -14.14 4.55
N PRO A 48 6.60 -14.53 5.49
CA PRO A 48 6.88 -15.66 6.36
C PRO A 48 7.37 -16.81 5.49
N LYS A 49 8.53 -17.41 5.83
CA LYS A 49 8.99 -18.62 5.15
C LYS A 49 7.80 -19.58 5.16
N LYS A 50 7.45 -20.15 3.99
CA LYS A 50 6.48 -21.25 3.93
C LYS A 50 7.00 -22.33 4.87
N GLU A 51 6.44 -22.42 6.08
CA GLU A 51 6.58 -23.64 6.85
C GLU A 51 5.75 -24.68 6.12
N CYS A 52 6.41 -25.45 5.26
CA CYS A 52 5.94 -26.78 4.93
C CYS A 52 6.05 -27.62 6.21
N SER A 53 5.17 -27.40 7.19
CA SER A 53 4.92 -28.38 8.25
C SER A 53 4.01 -29.46 7.66
N GLY A 54 4.60 -30.21 6.73
CA GLY A 54 4.11 -31.52 6.35
C GLY A 54 5.12 -32.50 6.88
N ILE A 55 4.77 -33.17 7.98
CA ILE A 55 5.35 -34.48 8.28
C ILE A 55 5.34 -35.24 6.96
N ALA A 56 6.51 -35.69 6.51
CA ALA A 56 6.65 -36.56 5.35
C ALA A 56 5.99 -37.89 5.71
N VAL A 57 4.67 -37.95 5.55
CA VAL A 57 3.95 -39.21 5.54
C VAL A 57 4.10 -39.73 4.12
N THR A 58 4.95 -40.74 3.98
CA THR A 58 5.11 -41.53 2.76
C THR A 58 3.75 -42.13 2.40
N PHE A 59 3.00 -41.49 1.50
CA PHE A 59 1.76 -42.05 0.96
C PHE A 59 2.05 -42.78 -0.34
N GLN A 60 1.74 -44.07 -0.32
CA GLN A 60 1.73 -44.99 -1.46
C GLN A 60 0.85 -44.44 -2.61
N LEU A 61 1.26 -44.74 -3.84
CA LEU A 61 0.54 -44.37 -5.07
C LEU A 61 -0.90 -44.90 -5.06
N GLY A 62 -1.87 -43.98 -5.16
CA GLY A 62 -3.28 -44.22 -5.49
C GLY A 62 -3.80 -43.06 -6.35
N PRO A 63 -4.82 -43.27 -7.20
CA PRO A 63 -5.05 -42.43 -8.37
C PRO A 63 -5.52 -41.02 -8.01
N SER A 64 -5.02 -40.09 -8.82
CA SER A 64 -5.15 -38.64 -8.75
C SER A 64 -6.58 -38.13 -8.51
N HIS A 65 -6.84 -37.67 -7.29
CA HIS A 65 -7.71 -36.53 -7.07
C HIS A 65 -6.84 -35.29 -6.92
N SER A 66 -6.94 -34.38 -7.88
CA SER A 66 -6.16 -33.15 -7.96
C SER A 66 -6.17 -32.41 -6.62
N LYS A 67 -5.00 -32.32 -5.97
CA LYS A 67 -4.80 -31.37 -4.89
C LYS A 67 -4.94 -29.98 -5.51
N ARG A 68 -6.11 -29.37 -5.30
CA ARG A 68 -6.38 -27.95 -5.58
C ARG A 68 -5.24 -27.19 -4.91
N SER A 69 -4.37 -26.58 -5.71
CA SER A 69 -3.33 -25.68 -5.21
C SER A 69 -3.98 -24.78 -4.17
N MET A 70 -3.46 -24.76 -2.94
CA MET A 70 -3.85 -23.74 -1.97
C MET A 70 -3.71 -22.41 -2.68
N ALA A 71 -4.85 -21.83 -3.07
CA ALA A 71 -4.88 -20.49 -3.59
C ALA A 71 -4.18 -19.63 -2.55
N HIS A 72 -3.20 -18.85 -2.99
CA HIS A 72 -2.45 -17.92 -2.18
C HIS A 72 -3.44 -17.19 -1.26
N VAL A 73 -3.49 -17.55 0.02
CA VAL A 73 -4.24 -16.74 0.98
C VAL A 73 -3.39 -15.52 1.16
N ILE A 74 -3.67 -14.51 0.35
CA ILE A 74 -3.20 -13.14 0.54
C ILE A 74 -3.65 -12.79 1.95
N GLN A 75 -2.71 -12.75 2.89
CA GLN A 75 -3.01 -12.36 4.26
C GLN A 75 -3.20 -10.85 4.24
N PRO A 76 -4.42 -10.35 4.50
CA PRO A 76 -4.65 -8.93 4.57
C PRO A 76 -3.78 -8.29 5.66
N ARG A 77 -3.15 -7.15 5.36
CA ARG A 77 -2.13 -6.53 6.25
C ARG A 77 -2.61 -5.26 6.92
N TYR A 78 -3.22 -4.34 6.18
CA TYR A 78 -3.87 -3.17 6.79
C TYR A 78 -5.35 -3.48 6.96
N THR A 79 -5.82 -3.35 8.20
CA THR A 79 -7.24 -3.46 8.53
C THR A 79 -7.69 -2.11 9.06
N THR A 80 -8.75 -1.56 8.46
CA THR A 80 -9.30 -0.28 8.86
C THR A 80 -9.81 -0.34 10.29
N ASN A 81 -9.48 0.67 11.10
CA ASN A 81 -10.01 0.76 12.47
C ASN A 81 -11.35 1.49 12.48
N ASN A 82 -11.68 2.21 11.42
CA ASN A 82 -12.85 3.06 11.31
C ASN A 82 -13.66 2.75 10.05
N LYS A 83 -14.78 3.44 9.89
CA LYS A 83 -15.65 3.33 8.71
C LYS A 83 -14.92 3.86 7.47
N SER A 84 -14.71 3.01 6.48
CA SER A 84 -14.32 3.42 5.13
C SER A 84 -15.51 4.02 4.39
N PHE A 85 -15.51 5.33 4.24
CA PHE A 85 -16.57 6.08 3.56
C PHE A 85 -16.29 6.22 2.06
N PHE A 86 -17.30 6.65 1.30
CA PHE A 86 -17.09 7.04 -0.09
C PHE A 86 -16.77 8.53 -0.23
N VAL A 87 -15.84 8.89 -1.10
CA VAL A 87 -15.41 10.26 -1.37
C VAL A 87 -16.27 10.90 -2.47
N ALA A 88 -16.43 12.22 -2.45
CA ALA A 88 -17.27 12.92 -3.44
C ALA A 88 -16.60 13.09 -4.83
N GLY A 89 -15.26 13.01 -4.90
CA GLY A 89 -14.50 13.42 -6.09
C GLY A 89 -14.16 14.91 -6.08
N GLY A 90 -13.53 15.38 -7.16
CA GLY A 90 -13.09 16.77 -7.29
C GLY A 90 -11.60 16.88 -7.64
N VAL A 91 -10.97 17.97 -7.22
CA VAL A 91 -9.52 18.16 -7.31
C VAL A 91 -8.93 17.75 -5.97
N GLY A 92 -8.19 16.64 -5.97
CA GLY A 92 -7.48 16.11 -4.80
C GLY A 92 -5.97 16.13 -4.97
N ILE A 93 -5.26 15.50 -4.03
CA ILE A 93 -3.78 15.44 -3.97
C ILE A 93 -3.19 14.83 -5.26
N CYS A 94 -3.84 13.81 -5.82
CA CYS A 94 -3.40 13.17 -7.06
C CYS A 94 -3.99 13.80 -8.33
N GLY A 95 -4.67 14.93 -8.21
CA GLY A 95 -5.31 15.64 -9.32
C GLY A 95 -6.83 15.46 -9.39
N LYS A 96 -7.39 15.76 -10.56
CA LYS A 96 -8.85 15.77 -10.77
C LYS A 96 -9.40 14.38 -11.02
N TYR A 97 -10.51 14.04 -10.37
CA TYR A 97 -10.99 12.68 -10.31
C TYR A 97 -12.53 12.68 -10.07
N ASP A 98 -13.29 11.78 -10.73
CA ASP A 98 -14.76 11.70 -10.61
C ASP A 98 -15.17 10.39 -9.93
N SER A 99 -15.63 10.51 -8.68
CA SER A 99 -15.96 9.37 -7.82
C SER A 99 -17.04 8.44 -8.38
N TYR A 100 -17.90 8.94 -9.25
CA TYR A 100 -19.00 8.15 -9.82
C TYR A 100 -18.64 7.49 -11.16
N LYS A 101 -17.50 7.85 -11.76
CA LYS A 101 -17.10 7.37 -13.09
C LYS A 101 -15.84 6.52 -13.09
N GLN A 102 -15.06 6.52 -12.01
CA GLN A 102 -13.78 5.82 -11.99
C GLN A 102 -13.53 5.11 -10.67
N ASP A 103 -12.78 4.02 -10.74
CA ASP A 103 -12.26 3.37 -9.55
C ASP A 103 -11.17 4.21 -8.90
N GLY A 104 -11.07 4.12 -7.59
CA GLY A 104 -10.08 4.85 -6.85
C GLY A 104 -10.25 4.70 -5.35
N VAL A 105 -9.15 4.92 -4.66
CA VAL A 105 -9.07 4.97 -3.21
C VAL A 105 -8.47 6.29 -2.76
N CYS A 106 -8.87 6.69 -1.56
CA CYS A 106 -8.28 7.81 -0.84
C CYS A 106 -7.58 7.25 0.40
N LEU A 107 -6.25 7.42 0.48
CA LEU A 107 -5.46 6.94 1.62
C LEU A 107 -5.24 8.06 2.62
N TRP A 108 -4.93 7.75 3.87
CA TRP A 108 -4.70 8.80 4.87
C TRP A 108 -3.55 9.72 4.45
N SER A 109 -3.83 11.03 4.39
CA SER A 109 -2.87 12.04 3.97
C SER A 109 -2.09 12.67 5.12
N GLY A 110 -2.45 12.33 6.35
CA GLY A 110 -2.01 13.06 7.52
C GLY A 110 -2.72 14.39 7.72
N ASN A 111 -2.60 14.90 8.95
CA ASN A 111 -2.94 16.28 9.33
C ASN A 111 -1.95 16.84 10.38
N GLY A 112 -0.83 16.14 10.62
CA GLY A 112 0.17 16.49 11.64
C GLY A 112 1.24 17.44 11.09
N SER A 113 1.95 18.14 11.99
CA SER A 113 3.08 19.00 11.62
C SER A 113 4.42 18.27 11.86
N PRO A 114 5.38 18.30 10.92
CA PRO A 114 5.28 18.87 9.58
C PRO A 114 4.46 17.96 8.65
N ILE A 115 3.54 18.57 7.89
CA ILE A 115 2.61 17.87 6.99
C ILE A 115 3.37 17.02 5.96
N SER A 116 4.57 17.46 5.57
CA SER A 116 5.46 16.79 4.61
C SER A 116 5.81 15.34 4.98
N ASP A 117 5.74 14.98 6.26
CA ASP A 117 6.14 13.65 6.76
C ASP A 117 4.97 12.84 7.31
N SER A 118 3.75 13.15 6.86
CA SER A 118 2.54 12.45 7.28
C SER A 118 1.86 11.72 6.12
N GLY A 119 1.03 10.72 6.46
CA GLY A 119 0.23 9.98 5.49
C GLY A 119 0.99 9.01 4.59
N TRP A 120 0.21 8.29 3.78
CA TRP A 120 0.70 7.53 2.62
C TRP A 120 0.93 8.43 1.41
N LEU A 121 0.44 9.66 1.44
CA LEU A 121 0.68 10.71 0.45
C LEU A 121 0.29 12.05 1.07
N ASN A 122 0.81 13.14 0.56
CA ASN A 122 0.39 14.49 0.95
C ASN A 122 0.71 15.46 -0.21
N ASP A 123 0.39 16.74 -0.05
CA ASP A 123 0.64 17.75 -1.10
C ASP A 123 2.12 17.86 -1.51
N ALA A 124 3.05 17.53 -0.61
CA ALA A 124 4.48 17.50 -0.91
C ALA A 124 4.96 16.15 -1.47
N LYS A 125 4.28 15.04 -1.13
CA LYS A 125 4.68 13.67 -1.48
C LYS A 125 3.53 12.94 -2.16
N THR A 126 3.47 13.07 -3.49
CA THR A 126 2.44 12.48 -4.34
C THR A 126 2.88 11.17 -5.01
N SER A 127 4.05 10.64 -4.67
CA SER A 127 4.65 9.47 -5.34
C SER A 127 3.83 8.18 -5.25
N ASN A 128 2.89 8.09 -4.31
CA ASN A 128 1.95 6.96 -4.21
C ASN A 128 0.68 7.13 -5.06
N CYS A 129 0.45 8.29 -5.67
CA CYS A 129 -0.65 8.52 -6.61
C CYS A 129 -0.59 7.55 -7.80
N GLY A 130 -1.75 7.03 -8.20
CA GLY A 130 -1.89 6.10 -9.31
C GLY A 130 -1.42 4.66 -9.04
N LYS A 131 -0.68 4.41 -7.95
CA LYS A 131 -0.33 3.05 -7.54
C LYS A 131 -1.60 2.27 -7.21
N LYS A 132 -1.62 0.99 -7.55
CA LYS A 132 -2.76 0.12 -7.24
C LYS A 132 -2.67 -0.42 -5.81
N VAL A 133 -3.83 -0.50 -5.16
CA VAL A 133 -4.04 -1.30 -3.95
C VAL A 133 -4.99 -2.43 -4.27
N TYR A 134 -4.93 -3.51 -3.48
CA TYR A 134 -6.01 -4.49 -3.43
C TYR A 134 -6.82 -4.29 -2.15
N ILE A 135 -8.10 -4.61 -2.23
CA ILE A 135 -9.07 -4.40 -1.16
C ILE A 135 -9.90 -5.67 -1.01
N GLN A 136 -10.07 -6.12 0.21
CA GLN A 136 -10.89 -7.26 0.58
C GLN A 136 -11.78 -6.90 1.77
N ARG A 137 -12.96 -7.51 1.83
CA ARG A 137 -13.83 -7.40 3.01
C ARG A 137 -13.62 -8.59 3.91
N LYS A 138 -13.58 -8.36 5.22
CA LYS A 138 -13.55 -9.45 6.20
C LYS A 138 -14.74 -10.40 5.98
N GLY A 139 -14.48 -11.70 6.08
CA GLY A 139 -15.48 -12.73 5.80
C GLY A 139 -15.84 -12.90 4.32
N ARG A 140 -15.27 -12.11 3.39
CA ARG A 140 -15.47 -12.25 1.93
C ARG A 140 -14.14 -12.32 1.16
N PRO A 141 -13.22 -13.25 1.48
CA PRO A 141 -11.89 -13.32 0.85
C PRO A 141 -11.95 -13.59 -0.66
N GLY A 142 -13.03 -14.17 -1.17
CA GLY A 142 -13.24 -14.40 -2.61
C GLY A 142 -13.57 -13.14 -3.43
N LEU A 143 -13.84 -12.00 -2.78
CA LEU A 143 -14.08 -10.72 -3.45
C LEU A 143 -12.90 -9.78 -3.19
N THR A 144 -11.95 -9.77 -4.12
CA THR A 144 -10.84 -8.81 -4.13
C THR A 144 -11.09 -7.75 -5.20
N VAL A 145 -11.01 -6.47 -4.81
CA VAL A 145 -11.13 -5.32 -5.71
C VAL A 145 -9.79 -4.62 -5.78
N TYR A 146 -9.35 -4.27 -6.99
CA TYR A 146 -8.13 -3.49 -7.19
C TYR A 146 -8.51 -2.09 -7.66
N ALA A 147 -7.90 -1.06 -7.08
CA ALA A 147 -8.17 0.32 -7.42
C ALA A 147 -6.90 1.18 -7.27
N PRO A 148 -6.74 2.24 -8.08
CA PRO A 148 -5.61 3.17 -7.94
C PRO A 148 -5.81 4.11 -6.75
N VAL A 149 -4.71 4.61 -6.18
CA VAL A 149 -4.75 5.77 -5.27
C VAL A 149 -5.04 7.03 -6.07
N VAL A 150 -6.18 7.67 -5.80
CA VAL A 150 -6.65 8.87 -6.53
C VAL A 150 -6.67 10.12 -5.67
N ASP A 151 -6.50 10.00 -4.36
CA ASP A 151 -6.52 11.14 -3.46
C ASP A 151 -5.92 10.81 -2.08
N GLY A 152 -5.73 11.84 -1.26
CA GLY A 152 -5.40 11.73 0.15
C GLY A 152 -6.50 12.32 1.03
N CYS A 153 -6.82 11.64 2.13
CA CYS A 153 -7.93 11.97 3.03
C CYS A 153 -7.43 12.19 4.45
N GLY A 154 -7.98 13.18 5.16
CA GLY A 154 -7.57 13.46 6.54
C GLY A 154 -8.09 12.46 7.57
N PHE A 155 -9.22 11.79 7.31
CA PHE A 155 -9.92 10.88 8.24
C PHE A 155 -10.19 11.45 9.64
N ASN A 156 -10.02 12.77 9.85
CA ASN A 156 -9.97 13.40 11.16
C ASN A 156 -8.96 12.76 12.12
N MET A 157 -7.82 12.28 11.59
CA MET A 157 -6.79 11.58 12.35
C MET A 157 -5.43 12.25 12.25
N ILE A 158 -4.72 12.30 13.38
CA ILE A 158 -3.38 12.88 13.51
C ILE A 158 -2.28 11.84 13.65
N GLU A 159 -2.58 10.74 14.32
CA GLU A 159 -1.57 9.73 14.66
C GLU A 159 -1.38 8.72 13.52
N SER A 160 -0.13 8.52 13.09
CA SER A 160 0.22 7.50 12.09
C SER A 160 -0.19 6.09 12.52
N SER A 161 -0.18 5.80 13.81
CA SER A 161 -0.63 4.51 14.37
C SER A 161 -2.11 4.19 14.12
N LYS A 162 -2.92 5.20 13.81
CA LYS A 162 -4.33 5.05 13.45
C LYS A 162 -4.53 5.29 11.96
N GLY A 163 -4.05 6.43 11.47
CA GLY A 163 -4.30 6.90 10.12
C GLY A 163 -3.72 6.00 9.03
N CYS A 164 -2.54 5.40 9.25
CA CYS A 164 -1.90 4.58 8.21
C CYS A 164 -2.66 3.30 7.84
N PHE A 165 -3.70 2.95 8.58
CA PHE A 165 -4.57 1.82 8.29
C PHE A 165 -5.84 2.21 7.51
N GLU A 166 -6.11 3.51 7.37
CA GLU A 166 -7.38 4.01 6.87
C GLU A 166 -7.40 4.20 5.35
N ILE A 167 -8.54 3.84 4.77
CA ILE A 167 -8.84 3.91 3.34
C ILE A 167 -10.30 4.31 3.15
N ALA A 168 -10.55 5.15 2.15
CA ALA A 168 -11.86 5.53 1.66
C ALA A 168 -11.92 5.27 0.16
N PHE A 169 -13.12 5.27 -0.41
CA PHE A 169 -13.34 4.76 -1.77
C PHE A 169 -14.04 5.77 -2.66
N THR A 170 -13.76 5.75 -3.96
CA THR A 170 -14.71 6.30 -4.93
C THR A 170 -16.05 5.56 -4.83
N ALA A 171 -17.15 6.20 -5.25
CA ALA A 171 -18.47 5.58 -5.29
C ALA A 171 -18.45 4.33 -6.19
N THR A 172 -17.73 4.37 -7.32
CA THR A 172 -17.56 3.19 -8.19
C THR A 172 -16.84 2.04 -7.47
N THR A 173 -15.76 2.30 -6.73
CA THR A 173 -15.05 1.26 -5.95
C THR A 173 -15.89 0.75 -4.78
N PHE A 174 -16.60 1.63 -4.09
CA PHE A 174 -17.53 1.26 -3.01
C PHE A 174 -18.57 0.26 -3.51
N GLN A 175 -19.20 0.50 -4.65
CA GLN A 175 -20.19 -0.41 -5.24
C GLN A 175 -19.59 -1.75 -5.68
N LYS A 176 -18.35 -1.77 -6.17
CA LYS A 176 -17.63 -3.03 -6.52
C LYS A 176 -17.35 -3.92 -5.32
N LEU A 177 -17.21 -3.32 -4.13
CA LEU A 177 -17.10 -4.04 -2.86
C LEU A 177 -18.45 -4.61 -2.37
N LYS A 178 -19.52 -4.43 -3.15
CA LYS A 178 -20.88 -4.97 -2.94
C LYS A 178 -21.42 -4.62 -1.55
N PRO A 179 -21.58 -3.33 -1.24
CA PRO A 179 -21.99 -2.88 0.08
C PRO A 179 -23.35 -3.50 0.44
N THR A 180 -23.58 -3.73 1.73
CA THR A 180 -24.91 -4.07 2.21
C THR A 180 -25.84 -2.86 2.05
N GLU A 181 -27.14 -3.08 2.17
CA GLU A 181 -28.11 -1.99 2.19
C GLU A 181 -27.82 -1.00 3.35
N GLU A 182 -27.43 -1.52 4.51
CA GLU A 182 -27.06 -0.70 5.67
C GLU A 182 -25.79 0.11 5.43
N GLU A 183 -24.74 -0.50 4.89
CA GLU A 183 -23.50 0.19 4.52
C GLU A 183 -23.77 1.30 3.48
N SER A 184 -24.70 1.04 2.55
CA SER A 184 -25.11 2.02 1.54
C SER A 184 -25.85 3.20 2.17
N LYS A 185 -26.75 2.94 3.13
CA LYS A 185 -27.47 3.99 3.88
C LYS A 185 -26.54 4.81 4.78
N GLN A 186 -25.58 4.16 5.44
CA GLN A 186 -24.61 4.80 6.33
C GLN A 186 -23.43 5.46 5.59
N GLY A 187 -23.35 5.27 4.27
CA GLY A 187 -22.32 5.85 3.41
C GLY A 187 -20.91 5.32 3.66
N GLY A 188 -20.78 4.06 4.09
CA GLY A 188 -19.47 3.46 4.34
C GLY A 188 -19.55 2.03 4.84
N MET A 189 -18.39 1.37 4.93
CA MET A 189 -18.27 -0.01 5.40
C MET A 189 -17.16 -0.17 6.44
N PHE A 190 -17.26 -1.23 7.24
CA PHE A 190 -16.28 -1.59 8.27
C PHE A 190 -15.52 -2.86 7.87
N ASP A 191 -14.50 -3.19 8.65
CA ASP A 191 -13.71 -4.42 8.50
C ASP A 191 -13.17 -4.61 7.06
N VAL A 192 -12.62 -3.53 6.51
CA VAL A 192 -11.93 -3.55 5.23
C VAL A 192 -10.47 -3.90 5.46
N HIS A 193 -10.00 -4.81 4.63
CA HIS A 193 -8.60 -5.12 4.50
C HIS A 193 -8.03 -4.57 3.20
N TRP A 194 -6.83 -4.04 3.23
CA TRP A 194 -6.15 -3.57 2.03
C TRP A 194 -4.64 -3.59 2.22
N ASP A 195 -3.91 -3.52 1.10
CA ASP A 195 -2.47 -3.21 1.03
C ASP A 195 -2.14 -2.87 -0.45
N PHE A 196 -0.98 -2.28 -0.70
CA PHE A 196 -0.50 -2.01 -2.05
C PHE A 196 -0.40 -3.30 -2.86
N ASP A 197 -0.70 -3.23 -4.15
CA ASP A 197 -0.65 -4.35 -5.08
C ASP A 197 0.81 -4.67 -5.45
N ASN A 198 1.57 -5.14 -4.46
CA ASN A 198 2.93 -5.65 -4.59
C ASN A 198 3.24 -6.69 -3.49
N LEU A 199 2.31 -7.59 -3.24
CA LEU A 199 2.30 -8.53 -2.11
C LEU A 199 3.39 -9.61 -2.13
N ASP A 200 3.88 -9.97 -3.31
CA ASP A 200 4.94 -10.96 -3.51
C ASP A 200 6.21 -10.35 -4.12
N GLY A 201 6.22 -9.05 -4.38
CA GLY A 201 7.34 -8.35 -5.01
C GLY A 201 7.30 -8.35 -6.54
N SER A 202 6.26 -8.93 -7.17
CA SER A 202 6.14 -9.00 -8.62
C SER A 202 5.67 -7.69 -9.28
N HIS A 203 5.04 -6.80 -8.52
CA HIS A 203 4.45 -5.55 -8.99
C HIS A 203 5.14 -4.33 -8.35
N THR A 204 6.47 -4.28 -8.41
CA THR A 204 7.30 -3.28 -7.70
C THR A 204 6.89 -1.83 -7.93
N ARG A 205 6.36 -1.50 -9.12
CA ARG A 205 5.82 -0.15 -9.43
C ARG A 205 4.71 0.31 -8.49
N ASN A 206 3.93 -0.63 -7.95
CA ASN A 206 2.85 -0.37 -7.01
C ASN A 206 3.31 -0.37 -5.56
N GLY A 207 4.56 -0.74 -5.25
CA GLY A 207 5.04 -0.72 -3.87
C GLY A 207 5.01 0.70 -3.29
N PRO A 208 4.64 0.87 -2.01
CA PRO A 208 4.63 2.17 -1.37
C PRO A 208 6.04 2.74 -1.33
N VAL A 209 6.09 4.07 -1.34
CA VAL A 209 7.26 4.87 -0.97
C VAL A 209 6.91 5.76 0.20
#